data_AF-S9QFV8-F1
#
_entry.id   AF-S9QFV8-F1
#
_cell.length_a   1.000
_cell.length_b   1.000
_cell.length_c   1.000
_cell.angle_alpha   90.00
_cell.angle_beta   90.00
_cell.angle_gamma   90.00
#
_symmetry.space_group_name_H-M   'P 1'
#
loop_
_entity.id
_entity.type
_entity.pdbx_description
1 polymer ?
#
loop_
_entity_poly.entity_id
_entity_poly.type
_entity_poly.pdbx_seq_one_letter_code
_entity_poly.pdbx_strand_id
1 'polypeptide(L)'
;MVIDRTLLLTDPGGTKLEGANVSITSGYLPDQDRLHFTPQGGVTGSFNISTGILTLTGSAPAATYGAILRSITYRNIATRTPDTRERQVTYSIDSTNHYSPATGHYYEFVSAPGITWEEARNAAGSRKYDGLKGYLVTITSEAENTFVTSKLQGQGWIGASDDSSKRTWRWVTGPEGQEDNGAGRHFFTQDSDATPCRSGAHGTAVEGRYNNWSQCEPNDYKGMSEDYAHFFTNGTWNDFPLSDKSISGYIVEYGGMPGDPAPRLSGTRPLQVSPAPLYTISLTNGPNGTVSPPGNQTVKQGQSLELTLTPATGYELATLIDNSVDRRSQVVGGKYVLPTINTSHSIVATFTKARGTACESASECLSGNCVDGVCCDSACTGQCEACDAAGSKGTCVPVSGNPHGERPACASDDPKCGGTCDGQSRMSCTYPEATVGCGAESCTNGVQTLAASCNGAGQCAAPETRLCGVYACGQTSCNTTCTSDDACGADAFCVAGACRPKEDPSLWKFQGGGGCSSSGLGSMAGLLLLLIPLLVRGRGSPHPA
;
A
#
# COMPACT_ATOMS: atom_id res chain seq x y z
N MET A 1 -23.83 -3.86 -5.34
CA MET A 1 -24.71 -2.83 -4.73
C MET A 1 -26.06 -3.45 -4.43
N VAL A 2 -26.66 -3.19 -3.26
CA VAL A 2 -28.04 -3.64 -2.97
C VAL A 2 -29.04 -2.85 -3.81
N ILE A 3 -30.01 -3.52 -4.42
CA ILE A 3 -30.92 -2.91 -5.40
C ILE A 3 -32.02 -2.09 -4.72
N ASP A 4 -32.75 -2.67 -3.77
CA ASP A 4 -33.80 -1.99 -3.02
C ASP A 4 -33.82 -2.44 -1.56
N ARG A 5 -33.28 -1.59 -0.67
CA ARG A 5 -33.29 -1.83 0.78
C ARG A 5 -34.65 -1.56 1.43
N THR A 6 -35.55 -0.89 0.71
CA THR A 6 -36.84 -0.41 1.21
C THR A 6 -38.02 -1.25 0.74
N LEU A 7 -37.77 -2.28 -0.08
CA LEU A 7 -38.80 -3.17 -0.61
C LEU A 7 -39.67 -3.74 0.52
N LEU A 8 -40.97 -3.49 0.42
CA LEU A 8 -41.98 -4.05 1.30
C LEU A 8 -42.77 -5.11 0.54
N LEU A 9 -42.87 -6.30 1.12
CA LEU A 9 -43.66 -7.40 0.59
C LEU A 9 -44.85 -7.64 1.53
N THR A 10 -46.06 -7.44 1.01
CA THR A 10 -47.30 -7.72 1.73
C THR A 10 -47.98 -8.92 1.09
N ASP A 11 -48.27 -9.95 1.90
CA ASP A 11 -49.14 -11.07 1.51
C ASP A 11 -50.40 -11.04 2.40
N PRO A 12 -51.50 -10.39 1.94
CA PRO A 12 -52.75 -10.36 2.69
C PRO A 12 -53.39 -11.74 2.87
N GLY A 13 -53.01 -12.73 2.07
CA GLY A 13 -53.51 -14.10 2.15
C GLY A 13 -52.87 -14.92 3.28
N GLY A 14 -51.76 -14.44 3.87
CA GLY A 14 -51.08 -15.09 4.99
C GLY A 14 -50.49 -16.47 4.65
N THR A 15 -50.32 -16.78 3.37
CA THR A 15 -49.77 -18.04 2.90
C THR A 15 -48.24 -18.03 2.92
N LYS A 16 -47.62 -19.21 2.82
CA LYS A 16 -46.20 -19.28 2.48
C LYS A 16 -46.06 -19.04 0.98
N LEU A 17 -45.01 -18.30 0.61
CA LEU A 17 -44.59 -18.13 -0.78
C LEU A 17 -43.68 -19.30 -1.15
N GLU A 18 -43.87 -19.87 -2.33
CA GLU A 18 -43.12 -21.04 -2.80
C GLU A 18 -41.90 -20.65 -3.65
N GLY A 19 -41.87 -19.42 -4.15
CA GLY A 19 -40.80 -18.92 -5.00
C GLY A 19 -40.92 -17.43 -5.32
N ALA A 20 -39.87 -16.90 -5.94
CA ALA A 20 -39.85 -15.55 -6.53
C ALA A 20 -38.83 -15.49 -7.67
N ASN A 21 -39.05 -14.62 -8.65
CA ASN A 21 -38.12 -14.34 -9.72
C ASN A 21 -37.69 -12.88 -9.66
N VAL A 22 -36.40 -12.60 -9.78
CA VAL A 22 -35.86 -11.25 -9.95
C VAL A 22 -35.09 -11.20 -11.24
N SER A 23 -35.50 -10.33 -12.16
CA SER A 23 -34.96 -10.30 -13.52
C SER A 23 -34.54 -8.91 -13.94
N ILE A 24 -33.51 -8.83 -14.77
CA ILE A 24 -33.14 -7.59 -15.46
C ILE A 24 -33.93 -7.57 -16.79
N THR A 25 -35.07 -6.89 -16.79
CA THR A 25 -36.04 -6.91 -17.90
C THR A 25 -35.67 -5.99 -19.05
N SER A 26 -34.80 -5.03 -18.82
CA SER A 26 -34.24 -4.15 -19.86
C SER A 26 -32.77 -3.85 -19.59
N GLY A 27 -32.00 -3.75 -20.68
CA GLY A 27 -30.57 -3.44 -20.67
C GLY A 27 -29.65 -4.59 -20.27
N TYR A 28 -30.17 -5.80 -20.00
CA TYR A 28 -29.36 -6.93 -19.54
C TYR A 28 -28.22 -7.30 -20.50
N LEU A 29 -27.01 -7.45 -19.96
CA LEU A 29 -25.83 -7.93 -20.68
C LEU A 29 -25.27 -9.20 -20.02
N PRO A 30 -25.37 -10.38 -20.68
CA PRO A 30 -24.92 -11.67 -20.13
C PRO A 30 -23.45 -11.73 -19.69
N ASP A 31 -22.58 -10.93 -20.31
CA ASP A 31 -21.14 -10.86 -20.03
C ASP A 31 -20.78 -9.87 -18.91
N GLN A 32 -21.74 -9.05 -18.45
CA GLN A 32 -21.48 -8.00 -17.46
C GLN A 32 -22.35 -8.11 -16.20
N ASP A 33 -23.61 -8.52 -16.32
CA ASP A 33 -24.59 -8.32 -15.24
C ASP A 33 -24.82 -9.57 -14.40
N ARG A 34 -24.74 -9.45 -13.06
CA ARG A 34 -25.02 -10.55 -12.13
C ARG A 34 -25.91 -10.09 -10.99
N LEU A 35 -26.88 -10.93 -10.63
CA LEU A 35 -27.67 -10.80 -9.41
C LEU A 35 -27.22 -11.84 -8.37
N HIS A 36 -27.08 -11.42 -7.12
CA HIS A 36 -26.78 -12.29 -5.99
C HIS A 36 -27.74 -11.98 -4.84
N PHE A 37 -27.96 -12.93 -3.94
CA PHE A 37 -28.79 -12.75 -2.75
C PHE A 37 -28.16 -13.47 -1.56
N THR A 38 -28.66 -13.19 -0.35
CA THR A 38 -28.31 -13.93 0.86
C THR A 38 -29.40 -14.97 1.15
N PRO A 39 -29.12 -16.28 1.06
CA PRO A 39 -30.08 -17.32 1.38
C PRO A 39 -30.52 -17.29 2.84
N GLN A 40 -31.81 -17.52 3.09
CA GLN A 40 -32.36 -17.60 4.44
C GLN A 40 -33.71 -18.34 4.45
N GLY A 41 -34.07 -18.92 5.59
CA GLY A 41 -35.37 -19.56 5.80
C GLY A 41 -35.68 -20.73 4.86
N GLY A 42 -34.65 -21.47 4.42
CA GLY A 42 -34.81 -22.62 3.51
C GLY A 42 -35.01 -22.26 2.05
N VAL A 43 -35.05 -20.97 1.69
CA VAL A 43 -35.12 -20.52 0.30
C VAL A 43 -33.74 -20.57 -0.32
N THR A 44 -33.65 -21.25 -1.46
CA THR A 44 -32.45 -21.33 -2.31
C THR A 44 -32.68 -20.51 -3.58
N GLY A 45 -31.67 -20.41 -4.44
CA GLY A 45 -31.85 -19.70 -5.71
C GLY A 45 -30.67 -19.81 -6.66
N SER A 46 -30.95 -19.58 -7.93
CA SER A 46 -30.01 -19.71 -9.04
C SER A 46 -30.17 -18.56 -10.02
N PHE A 47 -29.05 -17.97 -10.46
CA PHE A 47 -29.05 -16.94 -11.49
C PHE A 47 -28.70 -17.55 -12.85
N ASN A 48 -29.62 -17.46 -13.81
CA ASN A 48 -29.39 -17.89 -15.18
C ASN A 48 -28.72 -16.77 -15.98
N ILE A 49 -27.45 -16.99 -16.34
CA ILE A 49 -26.64 -15.99 -17.06
C ILE A 49 -27.13 -15.72 -18.48
N SER A 50 -27.86 -16.65 -19.12
CA SER A 50 -28.36 -16.44 -20.48
C SER A 50 -29.59 -15.55 -20.48
N THR A 51 -30.44 -15.68 -19.46
CA THR A 51 -31.75 -14.99 -19.41
C THR A 51 -31.80 -13.80 -18.45
N GLY A 52 -30.82 -13.66 -17.56
CA GLY A 52 -30.75 -12.56 -16.58
C GLY A 52 -31.73 -12.70 -15.41
N ILE A 53 -32.16 -13.92 -15.12
CA ILE A 53 -33.20 -14.23 -14.13
C ILE A 53 -32.57 -14.92 -12.92
N LEU A 54 -32.78 -14.35 -11.73
CA LEU A 54 -32.56 -14.99 -10.44
C LEU A 54 -33.85 -15.66 -10.00
N THR A 55 -33.89 -17.00 -10.03
CA THR A 55 -35.00 -17.79 -9.53
C THR A 55 -34.75 -18.16 -8.08
N LEU A 56 -35.68 -17.84 -7.20
CA LEU A 56 -35.70 -18.19 -5.78
C LEU A 56 -36.74 -19.28 -5.57
N THR A 57 -36.39 -20.33 -4.84
CA THR A 57 -37.24 -21.52 -4.65
C THR A 57 -37.23 -21.95 -3.19
N GLY A 58 -38.42 -22.15 -2.62
CA GLY A 58 -38.64 -22.71 -1.29
C GLY A 58 -39.83 -22.09 -0.56
N SER A 59 -40.59 -22.92 0.16
CA SER A 59 -41.75 -22.48 0.94
C SER A 59 -41.35 -21.66 2.18
N ALA A 60 -41.62 -20.36 2.19
CA ALA A 60 -41.32 -19.49 3.34
C ALA A 60 -42.35 -18.34 3.51
N PRO A 61 -42.49 -17.78 4.73
CA PRO A 61 -43.38 -16.63 4.95
C PRO A 61 -42.96 -15.38 4.15
N ALA A 62 -43.93 -14.51 3.85
CA ALA A 62 -43.68 -13.24 3.15
C ALA A 62 -42.62 -12.35 3.82
N ALA A 63 -42.53 -12.34 5.15
CA ALA A 63 -41.49 -11.61 5.87
C ALA A 63 -40.07 -12.10 5.52
N THR A 64 -39.88 -13.42 5.40
CA THR A 64 -38.61 -14.05 5.00
C THR A 64 -38.26 -13.68 3.57
N TYR A 65 -39.22 -13.78 2.64
CA TYR A 65 -39.01 -13.35 1.25
C TYR A 65 -38.71 -11.86 1.16
N GLY A 66 -39.40 -11.00 1.91
CA GLY A 66 -39.11 -9.57 1.94
C GLY A 66 -37.66 -9.28 2.34
N ALA A 67 -37.11 -10.00 3.32
CA ALA A 67 -35.71 -9.85 3.69
C ALA A 67 -34.74 -10.44 2.65
N ILE A 68 -35.10 -11.53 1.95
CA ILE A 68 -34.32 -12.05 0.82
C ILE A 68 -34.26 -11.02 -0.31
N LEU A 69 -35.41 -10.49 -0.73
CA LEU A 69 -35.49 -9.55 -1.84
C LEU A 69 -34.73 -8.25 -1.54
N ARG A 70 -34.73 -7.79 -0.29
CA ARG A 70 -33.89 -6.66 0.17
C ARG A 70 -32.40 -6.97 0.23
N SER A 71 -32.00 -8.24 0.25
CA SER A 71 -30.59 -8.66 0.20
C SER A 71 -30.04 -8.71 -1.23
N ILE A 72 -30.90 -8.61 -2.25
CA ILE A 72 -30.47 -8.78 -3.63
C ILE A 72 -29.50 -7.66 -4.02
N THR A 73 -28.35 -8.08 -4.51
CA THR A 73 -27.28 -7.22 -4.99
C THR A 73 -27.07 -7.40 -6.48
N TYR A 74 -26.93 -6.26 -7.17
CA TYR A 74 -26.38 -6.21 -8.51
C TYR A 74 -24.86 -6.10 -8.44
N ARG A 75 -24.16 -6.86 -9.29
CA ARG A 75 -22.72 -6.76 -9.52
C ARG A 75 -22.46 -6.73 -11.02
N ASN A 76 -21.84 -5.65 -11.50
CA ASN A 76 -21.25 -5.62 -12.83
C ASN A 76 -19.86 -6.30 -12.78
N ILE A 77 -19.62 -7.27 -13.66
CA ILE A 77 -18.38 -8.05 -13.75
C ILE A 77 -17.54 -7.70 -14.99
N ALA A 78 -17.86 -6.61 -15.69
CA ALA A 78 -17.12 -6.19 -16.86
C ALA A 78 -15.63 -5.96 -16.53
N THR A 79 -14.75 -6.57 -17.34
CA THR A 79 -13.31 -6.39 -17.23
C THR A 79 -12.85 -5.06 -17.88
N ARG A 80 -13.61 -4.58 -18.87
CA ARG A 80 -13.44 -3.28 -19.55
C ARG A 80 -14.45 -2.24 -19.03
N THR A 81 -14.53 -1.10 -19.71
CA THR A 81 -15.55 -0.06 -19.45
C THR A 81 -16.95 -0.68 -19.53
N PRO A 82 -17.74 -0.64 -18.45
CA PRO A 82 -19.09 -1.21 -18.44
C PRO A 82 -20.04 -0.39 -19.31
N ASP A 83 -21.08 -1.04 -19.83
CA ASP A 83 -22.20 -0.34 -20.47
C ASP A 83 -23.02 0.41 -19.41
N THR A 84 -23.21 1.72 -19.61
CA THR A 84 -23.84 2.61 -18.63
C THR A 84 -25.34 2.81 -18.86
N ARG A 85 -25.98 2.07 -19.78
CA ARG A 85 -27.44 2.14 -19.95
C ARG A 85 -28.13 1.69 -18.67
N GLU A 86 -29.31 2.25 -18.41
CA GLU A 86 -30.11 1.85 -17.25
C GLU A 86 -30.47 0.35 -17.33
N ARG A 87 -30.41 -0.34 -16.19
CA ARG A 87 -30.97 -1.68 -16.03
C ARG A 87 -32.30 -1.56 -15.33
N GLN A 88 -33.32 -2.19 -15.90
CA GLN A 88 -34.63 -2.27 -15.27
C GLN A 88 -34.74 -3.61 -14.53
N VAL A 89 -34.85 -3.57 -13.20
CA VAL A 89 -34.96 -4.79 -12.38
C VAL A 89 -36.40 -4.99 -11.93
N THR A 90 -36.94 -6.18 -12.16
CA THR A 90 -38.35 -6.52 -11.92
C THR A 90 -38.44 -7.71 -10.98
N TYR A 91 -39.34 -7.62 -9.99
CA TYR A 91 -39.52 -8.59 -8.93
C TYR A 91 -40.87 -9.29 -9.06
N SER A 92 -40.92 -10.56 -9.42
CA SER A 92 -42.14 -11.38 -9.45
C SER A 92 -42.18 -12.33 -8.26
N ILE A 93 -43.32 -12.46 -7.58
CA ILE A 93 -43.53 -13.41 -6.50
C ILE A 93 -44.08 -14.73 -7.07
N ASP A 94 -43.30 -15.31 -7.98
CA ASP A 94 -43.41 -16.69 -8.45
C ASP A 94 -42.07 -17.12 -9.04
N SER A 95 -41.68 -18.36 -8.81
CA SER A 95 -40.50 -19.00 -9.41
C SER A 95 -40.71 -19.43 -10.87
N THR A 96 -41.94 -19.63 -11.32
CA THR A 96 -42.23 -20.19 -12.66
C THR A 96 -42.57 -19.16 -13.72
N ASN A 97 -43.39 -18.15 -13.39
CA ASN A 97 -43.90 -17.19 -14.37
C ASN A 97 -43.15 -15.84 -14.31
N HIS A 98 -42.89 -15.26 -15.47
CA HIS A 98 -42.10 -14.03 -15.62
C HIS A 98 -42.97 -12.84 -15.99
N TYR A 99 -43.02 -11.82 -15.13
CA TYR A 99 -43.79 -10.61 -15.36
C TYR A 99 -43.06 -9.61 -16.28
N SER A 100 -43.78 -9.06 -17.26
CA SER A 100 -43.33 -7.92 -18.07
C SER A 100 -44.08 -6.66 -17.65
N PRO A 101 -43.40 -5.63 -17.11
CA PRO A 101 -44.05 -4.35 -16.81
C PRO A 101 -44.48 -3.58 -18.06
N ALA A 102 -43.90 -3.91 -19.23
CA ALA A 102 -44.23 -3.25 -20.49
C ALA A 102 -45.63 -3.63 -20.99
N THR A 103 -46.07 -4.86 -20.73
CA THR A 103 -47.36 -5.40 -21.17
C THR A 103 -48.33 -5.60 -20.02
N GLY A 104 -47.83 -5.69 -18.79
CA GLY A 104 -48.62 -6.02 -17.62
C GLY A 104 -48.97 -7.51 -17.52
N HIS A 105 -48.36 -8.36 -18.35
CA HIS A 105 -48.66 -9.79 -18.46
C HIS A 105 -47.54 -10.67 -17.88
N TYR A 106 -47.86 -11.94 -17.63
CA TYR A 106 -46.90 -12.97 -17.25
C TYR A 106 -46.63 -13.93 -18.40
N TYR A 107 -45.40 -14.41 -18.50
CA TYR A 107 -44.95 -15.28 -19.58
C TYR A 107 -44.26 -16.52 -19.03
N GLU A 108 -44.49 -17.65 -19.68
CA GLU A 108 -43.93 -18.95 -19.33
C GLU A 108 -43.49 -19.67 -20.61
N PHE A 109 -42.23 -20.14 -20.66
CA PHE A 109 -41.83 -21.11 -21.68
C PHE A 109 -42.09 -22.52 -21.15
N VAL A 110 -42.92 -23.28 -21.86
CA VAL A 110 -43.24 -24.67 -21.52
C VAL A 110 -42.49 -25.59 -22.45
N SER A 111 -41.52 -26.34 -21.91
CA SER A 111 -40.81 -27.37 -22.65
C SER A 111 -41.75 -28.54 -22.97
N ALA A 112 -41.94 -28.80 -24.26
CA ALA A 112 -42.76 -29.87 -24.80
C ALA A 112 -42.26 -30.24 -26.21
N PRO A 113 -41.13 -30.97 -26.32
CA PRO A 113 -40.51 -31.24 -27.61
C PRO A 113 -41.45 -31.98 -28.58
N GLY A 114 -41.62 -31.44 -29.78
CA GLY A 114 -42.45 -32.03 -30.84
C GLY A 114 -43.96 -31.88 -30.65
N ILE A 115 -44.41 -31.06 -29.69
CA ILE A 115 -45.83 -30.72 -29.56
C ILE A 115 -46.34 -30.02 -30.82
N THR A 116 -47.54 -30.37 -31.29
CA THR A 116 -48.17 -29.65 -32.41
C THR A 116 -48.68 -28.27 -31.97
N TRP A 117 -48.90 -27.37 -32.93
CA TRP A 117 -49.42 -26.03 -32.59
C TRP A 117 -50.81 -26.09 -31.93
N GLU A 118 -51.70 -26.97 -32.40
CA GLU A 118 -53.05 -27.14 -31.82
C GLU A 118 -53.00 -27.68 -30.39
N GLU A 119 -52.16 -28.68 -30.12
CA GLU A 119 -51.96 -29.21 -28.77
C GLU A 119 -51.38 -28.13 -27.85
N ALA A 120 -50.41 -27.34 -28.34
CA ALA A 120 -49.85 -26.22 -27.60
C ALA A 120 -50.89 -25.14 -27.30
N ARG A 121 -51.74 -24.77 -28.27
CA ARG A 121 -52.86 -23.83 -28.08
C ARG A 121 -53.81 -24.30 -26.99
N ASN A 122 -54.22 -25.57 -27.05
CA ASN A 122 -55.16 -26.14 -26.08
C ASN A 122 -54.53 -26.25 -24.68
N ALA A 123 -53.25 -26.65 -24.62
CA ALA A 123 -52.51 -26.75 -23.36
C ALA A 123 -52.31 -25.38 -22.72
N ALA A 124 -51.93 -24.36 -23.50
CA ALA A 124 -51.84 -22.97 -23.04
C ALA A 124 -53.20 -22.45 -22.52
N GLY A 125 -54.28 -22.68 -23.29
CA GLY A 125 -55.65 -22.30 -22.93
C GLY A 125 -56.21 -22.95 -21.66
N SER A 126 -55.63 -24.08 -21.24
CA SER A 126 -56.01 -24.82 -20.03
C SER A 126 -55.24 -24.40 -18.79
N ARG A 127 -54.17 -23.59 -18.95
CA ARG A 127 -53.36 -23.12 -17.83
C ARG A 127 -54.02 -21.94 -17.13
N LYS A 128 -53.72 -21.82 -15.83
CA LYS A 128 -54.14 -20.71 -14.99
C LYS A 128 -52.98 -20.26 -14.13
N TYR A 129 -52.85 -18.95 -13.94
CA TYR A 129 -51.84 -18.36 -13.07
C TYR A 129 -52.44 -17.21 -12.26
N ASP A 130 -52.47 -17.33 -10.94
CA ASP A 130 -53.08 -16.35 -10.03
C ASP A 130 -54.51 -15.90 -10.46
N GLY A 131 -55.29 -16.86 -10.97
CA GLY A 131 -56.64 -16.62 -11.49
C GLY A 131 -56.71 -16.10 -12.93
N LEU A 132 -55.57 -15.72 -13.54
CA LEU A 132 -55.45 -15.35 -14.95
C LEU A 132 -55.54 -16.59 -15.84
N LYS A 133 -56.22 -16.47 -16.99
CA LYS A 133 -56.29 -17.54 -17.99
C LYS A 133 -55.07 -17.48 -18.93
N GLY A 134 -54.44 -18.63 -19.16
CA GLY A 134 -53.34 -18.76 -20.11
C GLY A 134 -53.80 -18.83 -21.56
N TYR A 135 -52.93 -18.44 -22.49
CA TYR A 135 -53.09 -18.59 -23.93
C TYR A 135 -51.72 -18.61 -24.64
N LEU A 136 -51.63 -19.09 -25.89
CA LEU A 136 -50.38 -18.96 -26.63
C LEU A 136 -50.07 -17.48 -26.83
N VAL A 137 -48.83 -17.11 -26.55
CA VAL A 137 -48.39 -15.72 -26.54
C VAL A 137 -48.75 -14.97 -27.83
N THR A 138 -49.20 -13.74 -27.68
CA THR A 138 -49.38 -12.77 -28.75
C THR A 138 -48.28 -11.73 -28.64
N ILE A 139 -47.75 -11.25 -29.78
CA ILE A 139 -46.65 -10.28 -29.76
C ILE A 139 -47.06 -9.01 -30.51
N THR A 140 -47.29 -7.95 -29.76
CA THR A 140 -47.86 -6.69 -30.26
C THR A 140 -46.86 -5.55 -30.32
N SER A 141 -45.66 -5.73 -29.78
CA SER A 141 -44.60 -4.73 -29.77
C SER A 141 -43.19 -5.32 -29.78
N GLU A 142 -42.20 -4.51 -30.17
CA GLU A 142 -40.78 -4.88 -30.13
C GLU A 142 -40.29 -5.16 -28.70
N ALA A 143 -40.76 -4.37 -27.72
CA ALA A 143 -40.40 -4.55 -26.32
C ALA A 143 -40.89 -5.90 -25.79
N GLU A 144 -42.11 -6.30 -26.15
CA GLU A 144 -42.66 -7.61 -25.82
C GLU A 144 -41.88 -8.74 -26.51
N ASN A 145 -41.59 -8.63 -27.80
CA ASN A 145 -40.80 -9.63 -28.53
C ASN A 145 -39.45 -9.86 -27.87
N THR A 146 -38.76 -8.77 -27.51
CA THR A 146 -37.46 -8.81 -26.84
C THR A 146 -37.57 -9.50 -25.47
N PHE A 147 -38.61 -9.16 -24.70
CA PHE A 147 -38.85 -9.77 -23.40
C PHE A 147 -39.07 -11.28 -23.53
N VAL A 148 -39.96 -11.72 -24.42
CA VAL A 148 -40.30 -13.13 -24.63
C VAL A 148 -39.09 -13.90 -25.16
N THR A 149 -38.33 -13.32 -26.08
CA THR A 149 -37.08 -13.90 -26.61
C THR A 149 -36.10 -14.24 -25.48
N SER A 150 -35.97 -13.37 -24.47
CA SER A 150 -35.11 -13.60 -23.30
C SER A 150 -35.53 -14.78 -22.43
N LYS A 151 -36.73 -15.33 -22.62
CA LYS A 151 -37.31 -16.45 -21.85
C LYS A 151 -37.31 -17.77 -22.60
N LEU A 152 -36.95 -17.77 -23.88
CA LEU A 152 -36.95 -18.97 -24.70
C LEU A 152 -35.94 -20.01 -24.16
N GLN A 153 -36.35 -21.28 -24.17
CA GLN A 153 -35.48 -22.43 -23.89
C GLN A 153 -35.32 -23.32 -25.13
N GLY A 154 -35.54 -22.74 -26.31
CA GLY A 154 -35.59 -23.40 -27.61
C GLY A 154 -36.59 -22.72 -28.52
N GLN A 155 -36.85 -23.31 -29.69
CA GLN A 155 -37.91 -22.83 -30.58
C GLN A 155 -39.27 -23.11 -29.94
N GLY A 156 -40.21 -22.16 -30.04
CA GLY A 156 -41.50 -22.29 -29.37
C GLY A 156 -42.66 -21.66 -30.12
N TRP A 157 -43.80 -22.34 -30.10
CA TRP A 157 -45.05 -21.88 -30.71
C TRP A 157 -45.56 -20.57 -30.10
N ILE A 158 -46.15 -19.74 -30.97
CA ILE A 158 -46.85 -18.50 -30.61
C ILE A 158 -48.26 -18.49 -31.19
N GLY A 159 -49.09 -17.55 -30.76
CA GLY A 159 -50.53 -17.50 -31.06
C GLY A 159 -50.94 -17.10 -32.48
N ALA A 160 -49.99 -16.98 -33.41
CA ALA A 160 -50.26 -16.52 -34.78
C ALA A 160 -50.49 -17.68 -35.75
N SER A 161 -51.51 -17.54 -36.60
CA SER A 161 -51.86 -18.51 -37.64
C SER A 161 -52.59 -17.83 -38.80
N ASP A 162 -52.47 -18.38 -40.00
CA ASP A 162 -53.27 -18.03 -41.18
C ASP A 162 -54.11 -19.21 -41.71
N ASP A 163 -54.20 -20.33 -40.97
CA ASP A 163 -54.89 -21.57 -41.37
C ASP A 163 -56.35 -21.33 -41.80
N SER A 164 -57.05 -20.44 -41.09
CA SER A 164 -58.45 -20.07 -41.40
C SER A 164 -58.60 -19.20 -42.65
N SER A 165 -57.54 -18.50 -43.06
CA SER A 165 -57.55 -17.56 -44.18
C SER A 165 -56.13 -17.40 -44.70
N LYS A 166 -55.75 -18.25 -45.66
CA LYS A 166 -54.40 -18.27 -46.26
C LYS A 166 -53.88 -16.87 -46.56
N ARG A 167 -52.60 -16.64 -46.26
CA ARG A 167 -51.87 -15.37 -46.40
C ARG A 167 -52.37 -14.24 -45.50
N THR A 168 -53.28 -14.51 -44.59
CA THR A 168 -53.87 -13.53 -43.66
C THR A 168 -53.50 -13.92 -42.24
N TRP A 169 -52.34 -13.47 -41.78
CA TRP A 169 -51.81 -13.83 -40.47
C TRP A 169 -52.53 -13.09 -39.37
N ARG A 170 -53.12 -13.86 -38.46
CA ARG A 170 -53.92 -13.38 -37.33
C ARG A 170 -53.35 -13.87 -36.02
N TRP A 171 -53.42 -13.03 -34.99
CA TRP A 171 -53.34 -13.48 -33.61
C TRP A 171 -54.68 -14.13 -33.26
N VAL A 172 -54.70 -15.46 -33.11
CA VAL A 172 -55.93 -16.25 -32.92
C VAL A 172 -56.10 -16.76 -31.48
N THR A 173 -55.27 -16.26 -30.56
CA THR A 173 -55.29 -16.57 -29.13
C THR A 173 -55.25 -15.28 -28.32
N GLY A 174 -55.50 -15.38 -27.00
CA GLY A 174 -55.44 -14.23 -26.11
C GLY A 174 -56.53 -13.18 -26.35
N PRO A 175 -56.34 -11.96 -25.81
CA PRO A 175 -57.22 -10.81 -26.03
C PRO A 175 -57.35 -10.48 -27.52
N GLU A 176 -56.24 -10.50 -28.25
CA GLU A 176 -56.18 -10.26 -29.69
C GLU A 176 -57.01 -11.28 -30.47
N GLY A 177 -57.06 -12.53 -30.03
CA GLY A 177 -57.88 -13.60 -30.62
C GLY A 177 -59.39 -13.37 -30.52
N GLN A 178 -59.84 -12.48 -29.63
CA GLN A 178 -61.26 -12.14 -29.45
C GLN A 178 -61.72 -11.00 -30.36
N GLU A 179 -60.78 -10.30 -30.98
CA GLU A 179 -61.08 -9.25 -31.94
C GLU A 179 -61.68 -9.80 -33.23
N ASP A 180 -62.18 -8.91 -34.08
CA ASP A 180 -62.79 -9.27 -35.36
C ASP A 180 -63.91 -10.33 -35.22
N ASN A 181 -64.74 -10.19 -34.17
CA ASN A 181 -65.79 -11.15 -33.80
C ASN A 181 -65.25 -12.57 -33.51
N GLY A 182 -64.06 -12.68 -32.93
CA GLY A 182 -63.41 -13.94 -32.61
C GLY A 182 -62.63 -14.58 -33.77
N ALA A 183 -62.50 -13.89 -34.91
CA ALA A 183 -61.58 -14.29 -35.97
C ALA A 183 -60.11 -14.02 -35.58
N GLY A 184 -59.88 -13.13 -34.61
CA GLY A 184 -58.57 -12.75 -34.11
C GLY A 184 -57.93 -11.62 -34.91
N ARG A 185 -57.08 -10.80 -34.28
CA ARG A 185 -56.52 -9.58 -34.87
C ARG A 185 -55.66 -9.87 -36.11
N HIS A 186 -56.04 -9.32 -37.26
CA HIS A 186 -55.21 -9.33 -38.48
C HIS A 186 -54.03 -8.36 -38.34
N PHE A 187 -52.80 -8.90 -38.35
CA PHE A 187 -51.59 -8.10 -38.15
C PHE A 187 -50.64 -8.10 -39.34
N PHE A 188 -50.69 -9.10 -40.22
CA PHE A 188 -49.79 -9.20 -41.36
C PHE A 188 -50.46 -9.86 -42.56
N THR A 189 -50.28 -9.26 -43.75
CA THR A 189 -50.76 -9.80 -45.03
C THR A 189 -49.56 -10.27 -45.84
N GLN A 190 -49.51 -11.58 -46.09
CA GLN A 190 -48.49 -12.20 -46.94
C GLN A 190 -48.83 -11.94 -48.41
N ASP A 191 -47.84 -11.55 -49.21
CA ASP A 191 -48.03 -11.22 -50.62
C ASP A 191 -47.77 -12.41 -51.56
N SER A 192 -47.00 -13.41 -51.11
CA SER A 192 -46.62 -14.61 -51.88
C SER A 192 -46.14 -15.80 -51.02
N ASP A 193 -46.32 -17.03 -51.53
CA ASP A 193 -45.95 -18.32 -50.91
C ASP A 193 -44.50 -18.76 -51.26
N ALA A 194 -43.56 -17.82 -51.38
CA ALA A 194 -42.12 -17.98 -51.68
C ALA A 194 -41.61 -17.42 -53.02
N THR A 195 -40.34 -16.98 -52.92
CA THR A 195 -39.29 -16.75 -53.94
C THR A 195 -39.57 -15.88 -55.19
N PRO A 196 -38.59 -15.06 -55.61
CA PRO A 196 -37.25 -14.93 -55.03
C PRO A 196 -37.28 -14.19 -53.69
N CYS A 197 -36.53 -14.73 -52.73
CA CYS A 197 -36.31 -14.14 -51.40
C CYS A 197 -35.82 -12.70 -51.57
N ARG A 198 -36.67 -11.74 -51.19
CA ARG A 198 -36.34 -10.30 -51.21
C ARG A 198 -35.74 -9.90 -49.87
N SER A 199 -35.27 -8.66 -49.73
CA SER A 199 -34.91 -8.14 -48.40
C SER A 199 -36.17 -7.98 -47.53
N GLY A 200 -36.18 -8.53 -46.32
CA GLY A 200 -37.27 -8.38 -45.36
C GLY A 200 -38.30 -9.52 -45.39
N ALA A 201 -39.46 -9.28 -44.79
CA ALA A 201 -40.57 -10.24 -44.73
C ALA A 201 -41.33 -10.33 -46.07
N HIS A 202 -41.96 -11.46 -46.36
CA HIS A 202 -42.79 -11.67 -47.56
C HIS A 202 -44.23 -11.18 -47.35
N GLY A 203 -44.37 -9.87 -47.17
CA GLY A 203 -45.66 -9.27 -46.98
C GLY A 203 -45.57 -7.92 -46.31
N THR A 204 -46.71 -7.45 -45.83
CA THR A 204 -46.84 -6.13 -45.23
C THR A 204 -47.59 -6.19 -43.90
N ALA A 205 -47.09 -5.41 -42.94
CA ALA A 205 -47.79 -5.18 -41.69
C ALA A 205 -49.10 -4.42 -41.96
N VAL A 206 -50.19 -4.90 -41.37
CA VAL A 206 -51.48 -4.22 -41.42
C VAL A 206 -51.41 -3.01 -40.50
N GLU A 207 -51.63 -1.81 -41.05
CA GLU A 207 -51.66 -0.55 -40.28
C GLU A 207 -50.39 -0.30 -39.44
N GLY A 208 -49.24 -0.80 -39.90
CA GLY A 208 -47.97 -0.66 -39.17
C GLY A 208 -47.88 -1.47 -37.88
N ARG A 209 -48.76 -2.47 -37.69
CA ARG A 209 -48.68 -3.40 -36.55
C ARG A 209 -47.33 -4.10 -36.50
N TYR A 210 -46.89 -4.43 -35.29
CA TYR A 210 -45.63 -5.10 -35.08
C TYR A 210 -45.62 -6.50 -35.70
N ASN A 211 -44.49 -6.85 -36.32
CA ASN A 211 -44.16 -8.21 -36.73
C ASN A 211 -42.65 -8.37 -36.67
N ASN A 212 -42.18 -9.60 -36.39
CA ASN A 212 -40.74 -9.91 -36.35
C ASN A 212 -40.39 -11.14 -37.19
N TRP A 213 -41.05 -11.28 -38.34
CA TRP A 213 -40.73 -12.32 -39.30
C TRP A 213 -39.24 -12.31 -39.64
N SER A 214 -38.64 -13.49 -39.69
CA SER A 214 -37.27 -13.65 -40.15
C SER A 214 -37.15 -13.21 -41.61
N GLN A 215 -35.92 -13.00 -42.06
CA GLN A 215 -35.69 -12.64 -43.46
C GLN A 215 -36.31 -13.72 -44.36
N CYS A 216 -37.15 -13.27 -45.30
CA CYS A 216 -37.88 -14.10 -46.25
C CYS A 216 -39.01 -14.95 -45.67
N GLU A 217 -39.48 -14.65 -44.45
CA GLU A 217 -40.70 -15.24 -43.86
C GLU A 217 -41.87 -14.25 -43.89
N PRO A 218 -43.13 -14.71 -43.85
CA PRO A 218 -43.57 -16.11 -43.97
C PRO A 218 -43.45 -16.62 -45.42
N ASN A 219 -43.06 -17.87 -45.63
CA ASN A 219 -42.69 -18.36 -46.96
C ASN A 219 -43.47 -19.58 -47.48
N ASP A 220 -44.37 -20.16 -46.69
CA ASP A 220 -45.09 -21.41 -47.00
C ASP A 220 -44.18 -22.43 -47.69
N TYR A 221 -43.11 -22.82 -47.00
CA TYR A 221 -41.96 -23.50 -47.60
C TYR A 221 -42.38 -24.71 -48.42
N LYS A 222 -42.17 -24.60 -49.75
CA LYS A 222 -42.48 -25.64 -50.74
C LYS A 222 -43.96 -26.07 -50.74
N GLY A 223 -44.89 -25.20 -50.33
CA GLY A 223 -46.30 -25.49 -50.24
C GLY A 223 -46.61 -26.56 -49.19
N MET A 224 -45.86 -26.57 -48.08
CA MET A 224 -46.04 -27.51 -46.97
C MET A 224 -47.21 -27.14 -46.06
N SER A 225 -47.96 -26.09 -46.37
CA SER A 225 -49.07 -25.59 -45.55
C SER A 225 -48.54 -25.13 -44.19
N GLU A 226 -47.59 -24.21 -44.24
CA GLU A 226 -46.95 -23.64 -43.06
C GLU A 226 -47.83 -22.55 -42.44
N ASP A 227 -48.86 -22.97 -41.71
CA ASP A 227 -49.95 -22.06 -41.31
C ASP A 227 -49.85 -21.55 -39.86
N TYR A 228 -48.71 -21.79 -39.22
CA TYR A 228 -48.53 -21.57 -37.78
C TYR A 228 -47.18 -20.92 -37.48
N ALA A 229 -47.19 -19.87 -36.68
CA ALA A 229 -45.96 -19.14 -36.37
C ALA A 229 -45.24 -19.72 -35.14
N HIS A 230 -43.90 -19.72 -35.16
CA HIS A 230 -43.06 -19.94 -33.99
C HIS A 230 -41.89 -18.96 -33.90
N PHE A 231 -41.28 -18.89 -32.73
CA PHE A 231 -39.98 -18.23 -32.53
C PHE A 231 -38.82 -19.12 -32.96
N PHE A 232 -37.86 -18.54 -33.68
CA PHE A 232 -36.48 -18.98 -33.65
C PHE A 232 -35.81 -18.58 -32.33
N THR A 233 -34.69 -19.23 -31.99
CA THR A 233 -33.94 -18.95 -30.76
C THR A 233 -33.32 -17.54 -30.71
N ASN A 234 -33.19 -16.86 -31.85
CA ASN A 234 -32.74 -15.48 -31.95
C ASN A 234 -33.88 -14.44 -31.78
N GLY A 235 -35.13 -14.88 -31.64
CA GLY A 235 -36.29 -14.01 -31.46
C GLY A 235 -37.03 -13.60 -32.73
N THR A 236 -36.57 -13.99 -33.93
CA THR A 236 -37.35 -13.80 -35.18
C THR A 236 -38.37 -14.91 -35.35
N TRP A 237 -39.37 -14.68 -36.21
CA TRP A 237 -40.48 -15.63 -36.41
C TRP A 237 -40.35 -16.38 -37.73
N ASN A 238 -40.93 -17.57 -37.74
CA ASN A 238 -41.03 -18.45 -38.89
C ASN A 238 -42.45 -18.98 -38.98
N ASP A 239 -42.99 -19.08 -40.18
CA ASP A 239 -44.19 -19.87 -40.44
C ASP A 239 -43.79 -21.34 -40.60
N PHE A 240 -44.64 -22.24 -40.12
CA PHE A 240 -44.25 -23.64 -39.99
C PHE A 240 -45.45 -24.58 -40.05
N PRO A 241 -45.27 -25.84 -40.47
CA PRO A 241 -46.37 -26.78 -40.56
C PRO A 241 -46.82 -27.20 -39.15
N LEU A 242 -48.05 -27.68 -39.05
CA LEU A 242 -48.72 -28.03 -37.79
C LEU A 242 -47.87 -28.87 -36.81
N SER A 243 -47.03 -29.77 -37.33
CA SER A 243 -46.18 -30.65 -36.54
C SER A 243 -44.76 -30.73 -37.08
N ASP A 244 -43.77 -30.52 -36.23
CA ASP A 244 -42.36 -30.80 -36.54
C ASP A 244 -41.55 -31.04 -35.26
N LYS A 245 -40.50 -31.86 -35.36
CA LYS A 245 -39.66 -32.28 -34.21
C LYS A 245 -38.69 -31.21 -33.71
N SER A 246 -38.48 -30.12 -34.46
CA SER A 246 -37.56 -29.04 -34.12
C SER A 246 -38.13 -28.04 -33.12
N ILE A 247 -39.45 -28.07 -32.88
CA ILE A 247 -40.10 -27.26 -31.84
C ILE A 247 -39.81 -27.85 -30.47
N SER A 248 -39.26 -27.02 -29.59
CA SER A 248 -38.86 -27.40 -28.22
C SER A 248 -40.00 -27.23 -27.22
N GLY A 249 -41.04 -26.45 -27.55
CA GLY A 249 -42.13 -26.14 -26.65
C GLY A 249 -43.06 -25.04 -27.14
N TYR A 250 -43.65 -24.31 -26.20
CA TYR A 250 -44.56 -23.18 -26.49
C TYR A 250 -44.48 -22.11 -25.41
N ILE A 251 -44.91 -20.90 -25.76
CA ILE A 251 -44.92 -19.77 -24.83
C ILE A 251 -46.35 -19.49 -24.42
N VAL A 252 -46.60 -19.46 -23.12
CA VAL A 252 -47.88 -19.10 -22.53
C VAL A 252 -47.80 -17.66 -22.03
N GLU A 253 -48.84 -16.91 -22.30
CA GLU A 253 -49.07 -15.57 -21.78
C GLU A 253 -50.31 -15.57 -20.89
N TYR A 254 -50.26 -14.80 -19.80
CA TYR A 254 -51.34 -14.65 -18.83
C TYR A 254 -51.60 -13.17 -18.57
N GLY A 255 -52.84 -12.72 -18.78
CA GLY A 255 -53.26 -11.34 -18.58
C GLY A 255 -54.17 -10.83 -19.70
N GLY A 256 -54.86 -9.72 -19.45
CA GLY A 256 -55.64 -9.02 -20.46
C GLY A 256 -56.94 -9.70 -20.91
N MET A 257 -57.22 -10.95 -20.52
CA MET A 257 -58.44 -11.63 -20.92
C MET A 257 -59.66 -11.06 -20.18
N PRO A 258 -60.86 -11.03 -20.80
CA PRO A 258 -62.06 -10.60 -20.10
C PRO A 258 -62.33 -11.42 -18.84
N GLY A 259 -62.46 -10.73 -17.71
CA GLY A 259 -62.69 -11.35 -16.40
C GLY A 259 -61.42 -11.76 -15.66
N ASP A 260 -60.23 -11.54 -16.22
CA ASP A 260 -58.98 -11.72 -15.50
C ASP A 260 -58.90 -10.77 -14.29
N PRO A 261 -58.45 -11.25 -13.11
CA PRO A 261 -58.15 -10.36 -11.99
C PRO A 261 -56.99 -9.41 -12.33
N ALA A 262 -56.92 -8.27 -11.65
CA ALA A 262 -55.75 -7.40 -11.73
C ALA A 262 -54.49 -8.18 -11.24
N PRO A 263 -53.38 -8.17 -11.99
CA PRO A 263 -52.14 -8.83 -11.59
C PRO A 263 -51.70 -8.48 -10.16
N ARG A 264 -51.43 -9.50 -9.32
CA ARG A 264 -50.93 -9.31 -7.95
C ARG A 264 -49.41 -9.15 -7.91
N LEU A 265 -48.98 -7.92 -8.15
CA LEU A 265 -47.66 -7.33 -7.88
C LEU A 265 -46.43 -7.85 -8.65
N SER A 266 -45.69 -6.85 -9.13
CA SER A 266 -44.24 -6.91 -9.32
C SER A 266 -43.71 -5.47 -9.44
N GLY A 267 -42.95 -5.00 -8.44
CA GLY A 267 -42.34 -3.67 -8.47
C GLY A 267 -41.15 -3.63 -9.42
N THR A 268 -40.96 -2.50 -10.10
CA THR A 268 -39.79 -2.26 -10.95
C THR A 268 -38.87 -1.24 -10.28
N ARG A 269 -37.56 -1.54 -10.23
CA ARG A 269 -36.53 -0.63 -9.73
C ARG A 269 -35.55 -0.30 -10.87
N PRO A 270 -35.45 0.97 -11.28
CA PRO A 270 -34.39 1.39 -12.19
C PRO A 270 -33.03 1.34 -11.47
N LEU A 271 -32.01 0.87 -12.18
CA LEU A 271 -30.65 0.77 -11.70
C LEU A 271 -29.73 1.48 -12.68
N GLN A 272 -29.07 2.54 -12.20
CA GLN A 272 -28.04 3.23 -12.96
C GLN A 272 -26.70 2.50 -12.82
N VAL A 273 -26.16 2.03 -13.94
CA VAL A 273 -24.82 1.44 -13.99
C VAL A 273 -23.82 2.56 -14.21
N SER A 274 -23.07 2.89 -13.15
CA SER A 274 -21.97 3.84 -13.22
C SER A 274 -20.64 3.07 -13.24
N PRO A 275 -19.65 3.51 -14.05
CA PRO A 275 -18.29 2.97 -13.93
C PRO A 275 -17.77 3.16 -12.51
N ALA A 276 -17.06 2.16 -11.99
CA ALA A 276 -16.35 2.34 -10.72
C ALA A 276 -15.38 3.53 -10.84
N PRO A 277 -15.30 4.43 -9.84
CA PRO A 277 -14.36 5.53 -9.85
C PRO A 277 -12.94 5.03 -10.11
N LEU A 278 -12.22 5.75 -10.97
CA LEU A 278 -10.81 5.54 -11.22
C LEU A 278 -10.02 6.57 -10.41
N TYR A 279 -8.97 6.11 -9.74
CA TYR A 279 -8.04 6.95 -9.00
C TYR A 279 -6.69 6.95 -9.68
N THR A 280 -6.10 8.13 -9.78
CA THR A 280 -4.77 8.32 -10.35
C THR A 280 -3.73 8.21 -9.24
N ILE A 281 -2.73 7.37 -9.44
CA ILE A 281 -1.54 7.28 -8.60
C ILE A 281 -0.41 7.94 -9.38
N SER A 282 -0.15 9.20 -9.06
CA SER A 282 0.93 9.98 -9.66
C SER A 282 2.24 9.57 -9.04
N LEU A 283 3.19 9.09 -9.86
CA LEU A 283 4.48 8.62 -9.40
C LEU A 283 5.56 9.62 -9.81
N THR A 284 6.30 10.14 -8.83
CA THR A 284 7.48 10.97 -9.04
C THR A 284 8.69 10.28 -8.42
N ASN A 285 9.68 9.95 -9.24
CA ASN A 285 10.95 9.39 -8.78
C ASN A 285 12.02 10.49 -8.75
N GLY A 286 12.70 10.60 -7.61
CA GLY A 286 13.93 11.33 -7.51
C GLY A 286 15.05 10.65 -8.31
N PRO A 287 16.19 11.35 -8.52
CA PRO A 287 17.35 10.75 -9.15
C PRO A 287 17.87 9.55 -8.35
N ASN A 288 18.66 8.69 -8.99
CA ASN A 288 19.37 7.57 -8.36
C ASN A 288 18.48 6.47 -7.76
N GLY A 289 17.26 6.31 -8.28
CA GLY A 289 16.44 5.14 -8.04
C GLY A 289 15.20 5.13 -8.92
N THR A 290 14.44 4.05 -8.85
CA THR A 290 13.23 3.86 -9.66
C THR A 290 12.06 3.39 -8.81
N VAL A 291 10.84 3.70 -9.29
CA VAL A 291 9.57 3.19 -8.79
C VAL A 291 8.92 2.39 -9.92
N SER A 292 8.56 1.15 -9.66
CA SER A 292 7.90 0.25 -10.62
C SER A 292 6.52 -0.18 -10.10
N PRO A 293 5.48 -0.25 -10.94
CA PRO A 293 5.46 0.09 -12.37
C PRO A 293 5.71 1.58 -12.64
N PRO A 294 6.42 1.94 -13.74
CA PRO A 294 6.73 3.33 -14.04
C PRO A 294 5.51 4.08 -14.60
N GLY A 295 5.52 5.41 -14.45
CA GLY A 295 4.46 6.29 -14.93
C GLY A 295 3.23 6.31 -14.02
N ASN A 296 2.31 7.24 -14.30
CA ASN A 296 1.09 7.35 -13.51
C ASN A 296 0.23 6.09 -13.67
N GLN A 297 -0.19 5.52 -12.54
CA GLN A 297 -1.08 4.36 -12.54
C GLN A 297 -2.53 4.82 -12.43
N THR A 298 -3.43 4.08 -13.07
CA THR A 298 -4.88 4.28 -12.92
C THR A 298 -5.47 3.04 -12.31
N VAL A 299 -6.07 3.18 -11.13
CA VAL A 299 -6.54 2.05 -10.32
C VAL A 299 -8.03 2.21 -10.04
N LYS A 300 -8.80 1.13 -10.19
CA LYS A 300 -10.23 1.11 -9.85
C LYS A 300 -10.40 1.20 -8.32
N GLN A 301 -11.45 1.89 -7.87
CA GLN A 301 -11.80 1.97 -6.46
C GLN A 301 -11.75 0.61 -5.75
N GLY A 302 -11.15 0.58 -4.56
CA GLY A 302 -11.07 -0.59 -3.70
C GLY A 302 -10.01 -1.61 -4.09
N GLN A 303 -9.31 -1.44 -5.21
CA GLN A 303 -8.17 -2.29 -5.57
C GLN A 303 -6.90 -1.88 -4.81
N SER A 304 -5.93 -2.80 -4.79
CA SER A 304 -4.60 -2.57 -4.24
C SER A 304 -3.56 -2.34 -5.34
N LEU A 305 -2.49 -1.60 -5.02
CA LEU A 305 -1.32 -1.43 -5.89
C LEU A 305 -0.05 -1.67 -5.08
N GLU A 306 0.83 -2.54 -5.56
CA GLU A 306 2.18 -2.72 -5.02
C GLU A 306 3.18 -1.94 -5.88
N LEU A 307 4.01 -1.12 -5.23
CA LEU A 307 5.12 -0.40 -5.83
C LEU A 307 6.43 -1.04 -5.39
N THR A 308 7.33 -1.28 -6.34
CA THR A 308 8.72 -1.70 -6.06
C THR A 308 9.64 -0.49 -6.17
N LEU A 309 10.40 -0.24 -5.12
CA LEU A 309 11.36 0.84 -4.98
C LEU A 309 12.77 0.26 -5.10
N THR A 310 13.50 0.65 -6.14
CA THR A 310 14.83 0.13 -6.43
C THR A 310 15.85 1.27 -6.41
N PRO A 311 16.62 1.44 -5.33
CA PRO A 311 17.74 2.36 -5.29
C PRO A 311 18.84 1.94 -6.29
N ALA A 312 19.54 2.91 -6.88
CA ALA A 312 20.76 2.66 -7.64
C ALA A 312 21.89 2.18 -6.71
N THR A 313 22.91 1.53 -7.29
CA THR A 313 24.09 1.09 -6.52
C THR A 313 24.71 2.24 -5.73
N GLY A 314 24.87 2.06 -4.41
CA GLY A 314 25.38 3.10 -3.50
C GLY A 314 24.33 4.07 -2.97
N TYR A 315 23.06 3.89 -3.30
CA TYR A 315 21.94 4.69 -2.81
C TYR A 315 20.98 3.85 -1.98
N GLU A 316 20.22 4.53 -1.12
CA GLU A 316 19.11 3.96 -0.37
C GLU A 316 17.88 4.87 -0.47
N LEU A 317 16.70 4.32 -0.18
CA LEU A 317 15.47 5.10 -0.13
C LEU A 317 15.60 6.14 0.98
N ALA A 318 15.47 7.42 0.66
CA ALA A 318 15.59 8.51 1.62
C ALA A 318 14.23 8.93 2.19
N THR A 319 13.25 9.17 1.32
CA THR A 319 11.87 9.47 1.72
C THR A 319 10.89 8.74 0.79
N LEU A 320 9.73 8.38 1.32
CA LEU A 320 8.59 7.95 0.51
C LEU A 320 7.37 8.74 0.97
N ILE A 321 7.04 9.81 0.25
CA ILE A 321 5.90 10.65 0.58
C ILE A 321 4.68 10.16 -0.18
N ASP A 322 3.64 9.77 0.53
CA ASP A 322 2.30 9.52 0.00
C ASP A 322 1.34 10.61 0.49
N ASN A 323 0.86 11.47 -0.41
CA ASN A 323 -0.08 12.55 -0.10
C ASN A 323 0.40 13.43 1.08
N SER A 324 1.68 13.84 1.04
CA SER A 324 2.35 14.65 2.07
C SER A 324 2.68 13.93 3.38
N VAL A 325 2.46 12.61 3.48
CA VAL A 325 2.83 11.81 4.65
C VAL A 325 4.00 10.90 4.32
N ASP A 326 5.05 10.91 5.16
CA ASP A 326 6.15 9.96 5.01
C ASP A 326 5.72 8.54 5.41
N ARG A 327 5.89 7.62 4.46
CA ARG A 327 5.55 6.20 4.53
C ARG A 327 6.78 5.31 4.41
N ARG A 328 8.00 5.87 4.50
CA ARG A 328 9.24 5.08 4.41
C ARG A 328 9.26 3.87 5.36
N SER A 329 8.73 4.01 6.58
CA SER A 329 8.66 2.91 7.56
C SER A 329 7.73 1.76 7.17
N GLN A 330 6.86 1.96 6.18
CA GLN A 330 5.95 0.94 5.64
C GLN A 330 6.57 0.17 4.47
N VAL A 331 7.78 0.54 4.03
CA VAL A 331 8.49 -0.15 2.97
C VAL A 331 9.18 -1.39 3.53
N VAL A 332 8.77 -2.56 3.04
CA VAL A 332 9.33 -3.85 3.46
C VAL A 332 9.92 -4.54 2.24
N GLY A 333 11.20 -4.92 2.31
CA GLY A 333 11.87 -5.59 1.19
C GLY A 333 11.87 -4.79 -0.12
N GLY A 334 11.95 -3.45 -0.02
CA GLY A 334 11.87 -2.56 -1.19
C GLY A 334 10.48 -2.40 -1.77
N LYS A 335 9.42 -2.86 -1.09
CA LYS A 335 8.04 -2.78 -1.58
C LYS A 335 7.16 -1.90 -0.71
N TYR A 336 6.32 -1.11 -1.35
CA TYR A 336 5.28 -0.30 -0.72
C TYR A 336 3.91 -0.72 -1.28
N VAL A 337 2.98 -1.11 -0.40
CA VAL A 337 1.65 -1.59 -0.81
C VAL A 337 0.59 -0.58 -0.42
N LEU A 338 -0.23 -0.19 -1.38
CA LEU A 338 -1.48 0.54 -1.22
C LEU A 338 -2.63 -0.49 -1.18
N PRO A 339 -3.15 -0.90 0.00
CA PRO A 339 -4.03 -2.08 0.10
C PRO A 339 -5.48 -1.81 -0.33
N THR A 340 -5.96 -0.57 -0.29
CA THR A 340 -7.33 -0.22 -0.73
C THR A 340 -7.39 1.24 -1.18
N ILE A 341 -7.42 1.45 -2.49
CA ILE A 341 -7.37 2.79 -3.07
C ILE A 341 -8.79 3.35 -3.22
N ASN A 342 -9.10 4.37 -2.42
CA ASN A 342 -10.38 5.09 -2.42
C ASN A 342 -10.23 6.59 -2.73
N THR A 343 -9.03 7.02 -3.08
CA THR A 343 -8.69 8.39 -3.47
C THR A 343 -7.47 8.35 -4.39
N SER A 344 -7.22 9.41 -5.14
CA SER A 344 -5.95 9.58 -5.87
C SER A 344 -4.78 9.78 -4.90
N HIS A 345 -3.60 9.33 -5.30
CA HIS A 345 -2.37 9.44 -4.52
C HIS A 345 -1.27 10.15 -5.32
N SER A 346 -0.45 10.95 -4.64
CA SER A 346 0.79 11.50 -5.16
C SER A 346 1.95 10.89 -4.39
N ILE A 347 2.65 9.95 -5.03
CA ILE A 347 3.78 9.23 -4.45
C ILE A 347 5.08 9.85 -4.94
N VAL A 348 5.91 10.29 -4.00
CA VAL A 348 7.24 10.84 -4.26
C VAL A 348 8.28 10.01 -3.51
N ALA A 349 9.11 9.27 -4.25
CA ALA A 349 10.24 8.53 -3.68
C ALA A 349 11.54 9.27 -4.00
N THR A 350 12.37 9.52 -2.98
CA THR A 350 13.71 10.10 -3.16
C THR A 350 14.77 9.13 -2.70
N PHE A 351 15.97 9.25 -3.28
CA PHE A 351 17.09 8.35 -3.00
C PHE A 351 18.33 9.19 -2.69
N THR A 352 19.04 8.80 -1.63
CA THR A 352 20.24 9.50 -1.12
C THR A 352 21.35 8.48 -0.95
N LYS A 353 22.62 8.91 -0.95
CA LYS A 353 23.73 7.97 -0.85
C LYS A 353 23.66 7.21 0.46
N ALA A 354 23.82 5.89 0.35
CA ALA A 354 23.83 4.98 1.47
C ALA A 354 25.14 5.11 2.25
N ARG A 355 25.11 4.70 3.53
CA ARG A 355 26.31 4.61 4.37
C ARG A 355 27.46 3.89 3.66
N GLY A 356 28.66 4.46 3.78
CA GLY A 356 29.90 3.92 3.19
C GLY A 356 30.13 4.27 1.71
N THR A 357 29.15 4.94 1.07
CA THR A 357 29.30 5.48 -0.28
C THR A 357 30.14 6.76 -0.25
N ALA A 358 30.95 7.00 -1.29
CA ALA A 358 31.76 8.20 -1.37
C ALA A 358 30.90 9.47 -1.46
N CYS A 359 31.29 10.54 -0.77
CA CYS A 359 30.59 11.83 -0.74
C CYS A 359 31.57 12.99 -0.76
N GLU A 360 31.09 14.15 -1.21
CA GLU A 360 31.84 15.42 -1.16
C GLU A 360 31.23 16.39 -0.14
N SER A 361 29.93 16.26 0.13
CA SER A 361 29.20 17.10 1.06
C SER A 361 28.24 16.31 1.96
N ALA A 362 27.98 16.85 3.16
CA ALA A 362 27.04 16.30 4.13
C ALA A 362 25.63 16.04 3.56
N SER A 363 25.15 16.90 2.66
CA SER A 363 23.81 16.80 2.05
C SER A 363 23.62 15.61 1.12
N GLU A 364 24.71 14.99 0.66
CA GLU A 364 24.63 13.80 -0.18
C GLU A 364 24.31 12.53 0.61
N CYS A 365 24.47 12.57 1.93
CA CYS A 365 24.36 11.43 2.82
C CYS A 365 23.06 11.48 3.60
N LEU A 366 22.39 10.33 3.72
CA LEU A 366 21.12 10.26 4.45
C LEU A 366 21.28 10.69 5.92
N SER A 367 22.43 10.40 6.51
CA SER A 367 22.80 10.78 7.87
C SER A 367 23.10 12.26 8.05
N GLY A 368 23.28 13.02 6.96
CA GLY A 368 23.80 14.37 6.99
C GLY A 368 25.30 14.46 7.33
N ASN A 369 26.05 13.35 7.31
CA ASN A 369 27.47 13.34 7.65
C ASN A 369 28.29 12.79 6.49
N CYS A 370 29.15 13.64 5.92
CA CYS A 370 30.20 13.24 4.99
C CYS A 370 31.54 13.40 5.71
N VAL A 371 32.14 12.29 6.12
CA VAL A 371 33.36 12.26 6.93
C VAL A 371 34.35 11.33 6.25
N ASP A 372 35.61 11.74 6.16
CA ASP A 372 36.67 10.95 5.53
C ASP A 372 36.32 10.53 4.08
N GLY A 373 35.58 11.41 3.37
CA GLY A 373 35.14 11.20 1.99
C GLY A 373 34.02 10.17 1.83
N VAL A 374 33.37 9.71 2.91
CA VAL A 374 32.32 8.68 2.86
C VAL A 374 31.11 9.05 3.72
N CYS A 375 29.93 8.60 3.30
CA CYS A 375 28.69 8.82 4.05
C CYS A 375 28.74 8.06 5.37
N CYS A 376 28.83 8.82 6.45
CA CYS A 376 29.08 8.32 7.79
C CYS A 376 27.81 8.26 8.62
N ASP A 377 27.73 7.39 9.62
CA ASP A 377 26.58 7.34 10.53
C ASP A 377 26.54 8.46 11.57
N SER A 378 27.67 9.12 11.79
CA SER A 378 27.80 10.22 12.73
C SER A 378 28.83 11.24 12.22
N ALA A 379 28.97 12.36 12.92
CA ALA A 379 29.86 13.44 12.54
C ALA A 379 31.36 13.13 12.75
N CYS A 380 31.71 12.01 13.40
CA CYS A 380 33.09 11.61 13.70
C CYS A 380 34.01 12.74 14.23
N THR A 381 33.59 13.40 15.31
CA THR A 381 34.28 14.56 15.90
C THR A 381 35.51 14.25 16.78
N GLY A 382 35.77 12.99 17.09
CA GLY A 382 36.87 12.50 17.91
C GLY A 382 38.21 12.46 17.17
N GLN A 383 39.30 12.54 17.93
CA GLN A 383 40.66 12.55 17.38
C GLN A 383 41.08 11.21 16.79
N CYS A 384 40.59 10.10 17.36
CA CYS A 384 41.03 8.74 17.07
C CYS A 384 39.93 7.89 16.45
N GLU A 385 39.11 8.49 15.59
CA GLU A 385 38.09 7.78 14.83
C GLU A 385 38.21 8.05 13.34
N ALA A 386 37.65 7.13 12.54
CA ALA A 386 37.58 7.25 11.09
C ALA A 386 36.31 6.60 10.58
N CYS A 387 35.78 7.13 9.47
CA CYS A 387 34.59 6.59 8.84
C CYS A 387 34.86 5.77 7.57
N ASP A 388 36.02 5.94 6.97
CA ASP A 388 36.52 5.20 5.79
C ASP A 388 37.44 4.04 6.18
N ALA A 389 37.54 3.71 7.48
CA ALA A 389 38.32 2.59 7.98
C ALA A 389 37.95 1.28 7.26
N ALA A 390 38.96 0.55 6.81
CA ALA A 390 38.77 -0.69 6.06
C ALA A 390 37.91 -1.70 6.85
N GLY A 391 36.90 -2.27 6.20
CA GLY A 391 35.95 -3.20 6.84
C GLY A 391 34.82 -2.54 7.65
N SER A 392 34.90 -1.23 7.93
CA SER A 392 33.88 -0.47 8.67
C SER A 392 33.39 0.78 7.92
N LYS A 393 33.63 0.84 6.61
CA LYS A 393 33.30 2.01 5.77
C LYS A 393 31.85 2.46 5.97
N GLY A 394 31.65 3.72 6.33
CA GLY A 394 30.34 4.31 6.63
C GLY A 394 29.87 4.16 8.08
N THR A 395 30.74 3.64 8.96
CA THR A 395 30.52 3.53 10.39
C THR A 395 31.69 4.16 11.11
N CYS A 396 31.42 5.14 11.97
CA CYS A 396 32.45 5.83 12.71
C CYS A 396 33.05 4.93 13.80
N VAL A 397 34.29 4.48 13.62
CA VAL A 397 34.95 3.51 14.51
C VAL A 397 36.28 4.06 15.04
N PRO A 398 36.74 3.61 16.22
CA PRO A 398 38.08 3.94 16.69
C PRO A 398 39.14 3.33 15.76
N VAL A 399 40.25 4.04 15.56
CA VAL A 399 41.40 3.58 14.76
C VAL A 399 42.61 3.31 15.63
N SER A 400 43.56 2.52 15.12
CA SER A 400 44.84 2.27 15.77
C SER A 400 45.98 2.92 14.98
N GLY A 401 46.97 3.48 15.68
CA GLY A 401 48.11 4.18 15.09
C GLY A 401 47.95 5.70 15.14
N ASN A 402 48.34 6.40 14.07
CA ASN A 402 48.20 7.86 14.03
C ASN A 402 46.73 8.26 13.85
N PRO A 403 46.31 9.45 14.35
CA PRO A 403 45.02 10.05 14.04
C PRO A 403 44.75 10.04 12.52
N HIS A 404 43.52 9.72 12.14
CA HIS A 404 43.16 9.49 10.74
C HIS A 404 42.93 10.79 9.96
N GLY A 405 43.42 10.84 8.72
CA GLY A 405 43.21 11.97 7.81
C GLY A 405 43.89 13.25 8.28
N GLU A 406 43.15 14.36 8.24
CA GLU A 406 43.63 15.69 8.67
C GLU A 406 43.41 15.96 10.17
N ARG A 407 43.03 14.95 10.95
CA ARG A 407 42.82 15.11 12.39
C ARG A 407 44.12 15.54 13.09
N PRO A 408 44.02 16.38 14.15
CA PRO A 408 45.21 16.82 14.87
C PRO A 408 46.04 15.64 15.36
N ALA A 409 47.35 15.67 15.06
CA ALA A 409 48.30 14.69 15.58
C ALA A 409 48.29 14.68 17.12
N CYS A 410 48.66 13.54 17.71
CA CYS A 410 48.81 13.43 19.15
C CYS A 410 49.89 14.41 19.62
N ALA A 411 49.53 15.39 20.44
CA ALA A 411 50.45 16.40 20.93
C ALA A 411 51.58 15.74 21.74
N SER A 412 52.84 16.13 21.48
CA SER A 412 54.00 15.65 22.25
C SER A 412 55.11 16.69 22.28
N ASP A 413 55.79 16.86 23.42
CA ASP A 413 57.02 17.67 23.53
C ASP A 413 58.31 16.84 23.39
N ASP A 414 58.20 15.53 23.58
CA ASP A 414 59.26 14.55 23.37
C ASP A 414 58.73 13.38 22.52
N PRO A 415 59.40 12.97 21.42
CA PRO A 415 58.96 11.85 20.59
C PRO A 415 58.75 10.53 21.36
N LYS A 416 59.46 10.31 22.48
CA LYS A 416 59.30 9.11 23.31
C LYS A 416 58.01 9.09 24.12
N CYS A 417 57.42 10.26 24.36
CA CYS A 417 56.14 10.42 25.03
C CYS A 417 54.98 10.61 24.05
N GLY A 418 55.22 10.48 22.73
CA GLY A 418 54.19 10.64 21.71
C GLY A 418 53.06 9.62 21.86
N GLY A 419 51.82 10.10 21.82
CA GLY A 419 50.64 9.25 21.89
C GLY A 419 50.29 8.61 20.55
N THR A 420 49.47 7.56 20.60
CA THR A 420 48.85 6.91 19.44
C THR A 420 47.40 6.57 19.73
N CYS A 421 46.58 6.45 18.71
CA CYS A 421 45.24 5.86 18.82
C CYS A 421 45.37 4.36 19.09
N ASP A 422 44.63 3.86 20.06
CA ASP A 422 44.74 2.49 20.57
C ASP A 422 43.73 1.50 19.95
N GLY A 423 42.87 1.98 19.05
CA GLY A 423 41.79 1.18 18.47
C GLY A 423 40.59 0.98 19.41
N GLN A 424 40.55 1.65 20.55
CA GLN A 424 39.45 1.58 21.53
C GLN A 424 38.84 2.95 21.78
N SER A 425 39.67 3.93 22.16
CA SER A 425 39.22 5.30 22.40
C SER A 425 39.00 6.03 21.08
N ARG A 426 37.79 6.56 20.89
CA ARG A 426 37.47 7.42 19.73
C ARG A 426 37.90 8.87 19.94
N MET A 427 37.94 9.31 21.19
CA MET A 427 37.97 10.74 21.51
C MET A 427 39.38 11.32 21.52
N SER A 428 40.38 10.54 21.94
CA SER A 428 41.73 11.04 22.21
C SER A 428 42.77 9.95 22.02
N CYS A 429 44.00 10.37 21.74
CA CYS A 429 45.15 9.48 21.76
C CYS A 429 45.39 8.90 23.16
N THR A 430 46.04 7.74 23.18
CA THR A 430 46.56 7.07 24.37
C THR A 430 48.06 7.34 24.45
N TYR A 431 48.54 7.73 25.62
CA TYR A 431 49.90 8.21 25.83
C TYR A 431 50.73 7.26 26.70
N PRO A 432 52.06 7.19 26.50
CA PRO A 432 52.94 6.44 27.37
C PRO A 432 52.92 6.93 28.82
N GLU A 433 52.81 5.98 29.74
CA GLU A 433 52.79 6.20 31.20
C GLU A 433 54.21 6.43 31.78
N ALA A 434 54.30 6.74 33.08
CA ALA A 434 55.53 7.08 33.80
C ALA A 434 56.64 5.99 33.84
N THR A 435 56.40 4.83 33.23
CA THR A 435 57.40 3.78 33.05
C THR A 435 58.28 3.98 31.82
N VAL A 436 57.91 4.90 30.91
CA VAL A 436 58.70 5.22 29.71
C VAL A 436 59.60 6.42 29.99
N GLY A 437 60.91 6.17 29.99
CA GLY A 437 61.92 7.20 30.24
C GLY A 437 62.14 8.12 29.05
N CYS A 438 62.05 9.44 29.27
CA CYS A 438 62.20 10.47 28.25
C CYS A 438 63.47 11.32 28.44
N GLY A 439 63.89 11.59 29.68
CA GLY A 439 65.10 12.36 30.00
C GLY A 439 66.21 11.52 30.64
N ALA A 440 67.46 11.76 30.25
CA ALA A 440 68.63 11.09 30.81
C ALA A 440 69.15 11.79 32.07
N GLU A 441 69.72 11.02 32.99
CA GLU A 441 70.40 11.55 34.18
C GLU A 441 71.65 12.35 33.81
N SER A 442 71.93 13.43 34.54
CA SER A 442 73.16 14.22 34.38
C SER A 442 73.55 14.91 35.69
N CYS A 443 74.83 15.26 35.87
CA CYS A 443 75.26 16.07 37.00
C CYS A 443 76.25 17.13 36.53
N THR A 444 75.96 18.40 36.80
CA THR A 444 76.85 19.51 36.43
C THR A 444 76.80 20.61 37.49
N ASN A 445 77.94 21.25 37.77
CA ASN A 445 78.04 22.36 38.73
C ASN A 445 77.45 22.05 40.13
N GLY A 446 77.60 20.81 40.61
CA GLY A 446 77.09 20.40 41.93
C GLY A 446 75.57 20.17 42.00
N VAL A 447 74.88 20.09 40.86
CA VAL A 447 73.45 19.77 40.76
C VAL A 447 73.29 18.49 39.93
N GLN A 448 72.74 17.45 40.54
CA GLN A 448 72.28 16.24 39.84
C GLN A 448 70.87 16.45 39.32
N THR A 449 70.63 16.09 38.06
CA THR A 449 69.33 16.03 37.40
C THR A 449 68.96 14.55 37.25
N LEU A 450 67.82 14.14 37.81
CA LEU A 450 67.33 12.76 37.77
C LEU A 450 66.72 12.41 36.41
N ALA A 451 66.57 11.11 36.13
CA ALA A 451 65.88 10.64 34.94
C ALA A 451 64.43 11.13 34.94
N ALA A 452 63.95 11.56 33.79
CA ALA A 452 62.56 11.96 33.61
C ALA A 452 61.79 10.87 32.85
N SER A 453 60.52 10.71 33.19
CA SER A 453 59.59 9.80 32.52
C SER A 453 58.39 10.57 31.94
N CYS A 454 57.69 9.94 31.00
CA CYS A 454 56.48 10.50 30.43
C CYS A 454 55.38 10.69 31.49
N ASN A 455 54.57 11.74 31.36
CA ASN A 455 53.53 12.06 32.34
C ASN A 455 52.14 11.50 32.01
N GLY A 456 52.02 10.64 30.98
CA GLY A 456 50.72 10.13 30.51
C GLY A 456 49.89 11.15 29.71
N ALA A 457 50.42 12.34 29.43
CA ALA A 457 49.73 13.41 28.69
C ALA A 457 50.55 13.94 27.50
N GLY A 458 51.48 13.13 26.99
CA GLY A 458 52.34 13.51 25.86
C GLY A 458 53.54 14.35 26.23
N GLN A 459 53.82 14.55 27.52
CA GLN A 459 54.93 15.39 27.96
C GLN A 459 55.98 14.59 28.71
N CYS A 460 57.25 14.94 28.50
CA CYS A 460 58.31 14.51 29.39
C CYS A 460 58.21 15.29 30.70
N ALA A 461 58.01 14.60 31.83
CA ALA A 461 57.92 15.27 33.12
C ALA A 461 59.18 16.12 33.37
N ALA A 462 59.01 17.31 33.96
CA ALA A 462 60.13 18.17 34.29
C ALA A 462 61.13 17.39 35.16
N PRO A 463 62.41 17.32 34.78
CA PRO A 463 63.37 16.50 35.50
C PRO A 463 63.60 17.09 36.89
N GLU A 464 63.53 16.24 37.92
CA GLU A 464 63.80 16.66 39.29
C GLU A 464 65.30 16.88 39.50
N THR A 465 65.65 17.93 40.24
CA THR A 465 67.05 18.26 40.54
C THR A 465 67.37 18.07 42.02
N ARG A 466 68.56 17.57 42.31
CA ARG A 466 69.11 17.37 43.65
C ARG A 466 70.47 18.04 43.76
N LEU A 467 70.65 18.89 44.77
CA LEU A 467 71.96 19.45 45.10
C LEU A 467 72.89 18.36 45.68
N CYS A 468 74.15 18.36 45.24
CA CYS A 468 75.17 17.44 45.75
C CYS A 468 75.71 17.84 47.13
N GLY A 469 75.37 19.04 47.60
CA GLY A 469 75.82 19.56 48.88
C GLY A 469 77.34 19.68 48.91
N VAL A 470 77.98 18.98 49.84
CA VAL A 470 79.44 18.98 50.01
C VAL A 470 80.20 18.13 48.99
N TYR A 471 79.50 17.32 48.18
CA TYR A 471 80.10 16.48 47.16
C TYR A 471 80.10 17.16 45.79
N ALA A 472 81.11 16.88 44.97
CA ALA A 472 81.11 17.27 43.56
C ALA A 472 80.19 16.35 42.75
N CYS A 473 79.86 16.79 41.54
CA CYS A 473 79.25 15.92 40.54
C CYS A 473 80.21 14.80 40.11
N GLY A 474 79.71 13.57 40.07
CA GLY A 474 80.31 12.46 39.34
C GLY A 474 79.94 12.50 37.85
N GLN A 475 79.96 11.36 37.16
CA GLN A 475 79.66 11.30 35.72
C GLN A 475 78.21 11.70 35.39
N THR A 476 77.22 11.18 36.11
CA THR A 476 75.79 11.49 35.89
C THR A 476 75.01 11.72 37.20
N SER A 477 75.63 11.49 38.36
CA SER A 477 75.03 11.63 39.68
C SER A 477 75.97 12.32 40.67
N CYS A 478 75.44 12.81 41.80
CA CYS A 478 76.28 13.34 42.86
C CYS A 478 77.19 12.23 43.41
N ASN A 479 78.47 12.52 43.61
CA ASN A 479 79.33 11.61 44.33
C ASN A 479 78.77 11.42 45.75
N THR A 480 78.82 10.20 46.27
CA THR A 480 78.43 9.90 47.66
C THR A 480 79.64 9.62 48.55
N THR A 481 80.82 9.50 47.94
CA THR A 481 82.11 9.24 48.56
C THR A 481 83.20 10.03 47.83
N CYS A 482 84.36 10.18 48.44
CA CYS A 482 85.50 10.85 47.81
C CYS A 482 86.79 10.07 48.02
N THR A 483 87.71 10.15 47.07
CA THR A 483 89.08 9.61 47.18
C THR A 483 90.15 10.69 47.02
N SER A 484 89.76 11.85 46.50
CA SER A 484 90.54 13.10 46.42
C SER A 484 89.60 14.30 46.57
N ASP A 485 90.16 15.49 46.77
CA ASP A 485 89.40 16.74 46.92
C ASP A 485 88.56 17.08 45.68
N ASP A 486 88.92 16.57 44.49
CA ASP A 486 88.18 16.79 43.24
C ASP A 486 86.77 16.15 43.24
N ALA A 487 86.56 15.14 44.09
CA ALA A 487 85.25 14.52 44.29
C ALA A 487 84.36 15.31 45.27
N CYS A 488 84.86 16.41 45.83
CA CYS A 488 84.17 17.29 46.76
C CYS A 488 83.81 18.65 46.14
N GLY A 489 82.74 19.26 46.63
CA GLY A 489 82.34 20.61 46.20
C GLY A 489 83.45 21.63 46.51
N ALA A 490 83.40 22.79 45.85
CA ALA A 490 84.46 23.82 45.93
C ALA A 490 84.82 24.24 47.37
N ASP A 491 83.87 24.13 48.31
CA ASP A 491 84.01 24.51 49.71
C ASP A 491 84.19 23.31 50.66
N ALA A 492 84.64 22.15 50.16
CA ALA A 492 84.90 20.95 50.96
C ALA A 492 86.25 20.27 50.62
N PHE A 493 86.77 19.46 51.56
CA PHE A 493 87.92 18.57 51.38
C PHE A 493 87.53 17.12 51.58
N CYS A 494 88.23 16.20 50.93
CA CYS A 494 88.04 14.78 51.12
C CYS A 494 88.80 14.28 52.35
N VAL A 495 88.05 13.85 53.38
CA VAL A 495 88.62 13.35 54.63
C VAL A 495 88.04 11.97 54.94
N ALA A 496 88.91 10.96 54.93
CA ALA A 496 88.55 9.57 55.24
C ALA A 496 87.35 9.02 54.44
N GLY A 497 87.26 9.35 53.15
CA GLY A 497 86.22 8.84 52.25
C GLY A 497 84.96 9.69 52.14
N ALA A 498 84.86 10.78 52.92
CA ALA A 498 83.71 11.70 52.91
C ALA A 498 84.14 13.16 52.75
N CYS A 499 83.33 13.93 52.02
CA CYS A 499 83.57 15.36 51.85
C CYS A 499 83.15 16.13 53.11
N ARG A 500 84.05 16.95 53.64
CA ARG A 500 83.82 17.77 54.84
C ARG A 500 84.02 19.26 54.50
N PRO A 501 83.16 20.18 54.98
CA PRO A 501 83.30 21.61 54.70
C PRO A 501 84.66 22.16 55.14
N LYS A 502 85.24 23.07 54.36
CA LYS A 502 86.53 23.73 54.68
C LYS A 502 86.48 24.54 55.98
N GLU A 503 85.29 24.99 56.36
CA GLU A 503 85.04 25.77 57.58
C GLU A 503 84.78 24.91 58.82
N ASP A 504 84.77 23.58 58.71
CA ASP A 504 84.57 22.68 59.84
C ASP A 504 85.74 22.83 60.86
N PRO A 505 85.50 23.38 62.07
CA PRO A 505 86.55 23.65 63.05
C PRO A 505 87.25 22.38 63.53
N SER A 506 86.64 21.20 63.32
CA SER A 506 87.22 19.92 63.68
C SER A 506 88.37 19.47 62.77
N LEU A 507 88.54 20.11 61.60
CA LEU A 507 89.63 19.87 60.65
C LEU A 507 90.89 20.71 60.92
N TRP A 508 90.74 21.88 61.57
CA TRP A 508 91.83 22.81 61.86
C TRP A 508 92.49 22.50 63.21
N LYS A 509 93.28 21.43 63.28
CA LYS A 509 94.26 21.29 64.38
C LYS A 509 95.45 22.22 64.11
N PHE A 510 95.36 23.48 64.54
CA PHE A 510 96.53 24.33 64.67
C PHE A 510 97.44 23.78 65.79
N GLN A 511 98.60 23.24 65.42
CA GLN A 511 99.75 23.15 66.30
C GLN A 511 100.40 24.53 66.39
N GLY A 512 100.57 25.06 67.60
CA GLY A 512 101.50 26.16 67.88
C GLY A 512 100.87 27.39 68.55
N GLY A 513 101.38 27.72 69.73
CA GLY A 513 100.89 28.80 70.59
C GLY A 513 101.59 30.16 70.40
N GLY A 514 101.25 31.12 71.28
CA GLY A 514 102.02 32.34 71.51
C GLY A 514 101.23 33.66 71.52
N GLY A 515 100.87 34.13 72.72
CA GLY A 515 101.17 35.47 73.25
C GLY A 515 100.76 36.77 72.52
N CYS A 516 99.88 37.53 73.20
CA CYS A 516 99.87 39.00 73.43
C CYS A 516 99.96 40.02 72.26
N SER A 517 98.99 40.93 72.14
CA SER A 517 98.98 42.24 72.84
C SER A 517 97.92 43.21 72.26
N SER A 518 97.66 44.25 73.04
CA SER A 518 96.54 45.19 73.10
C SER A 518 96.54 46.38 72.13
N SER A 519 95.32 46.94 71.95
CA SER A 519 94.89 48.35 71.72
C SER A 519 94.01 48.48 70.45
N GLY A 520 92.68 48.67 70.55
CA GLY A 520 91.95 49.92 70.88
C GLY A 520 91.51 50.58 69.55
N LEU A 521 90.32 51.11 69.28
CA LEU A 521 89.08 51.47 69.98
C LEU A 521 88.04 51.79 68.87
N GLY A 522 86.73 51.58 69.10
CA GLY A 522 85.67 52.26 68.33
C GLY A 522 84.32 51.53 68.16
N SER A 523 83.48 51.57 69.20
CA SER A 523 81.99 51.72 69.21
C SER A 523 81.14 50.97 68.15
N MET A 524 80.29 49.95 68.39
CA MET A 524 79.11 49.81 69.30
C MET A 524 78.25 51.08 69.38
N ALA A 525 76.92 51.11 69.24
CA ALA A 525 75.86 50.13 69.05
C ALA A 525 74.53 50.91 68.89
N GLY A 526 73.47 50.22 68.46
CA GLY A 526 72.10 50.51 68.91
C GLY A 526 71.10 50.74 67.77
N LEU A 527 70.11 49.85 67.58
CA LEU A 527 68.81 49.82 68.29
C LEU A 527 67.88 50.96 67.82
N LEU A 528 66.59 50.83 67.53
CA LEU A 528 65.58 49.83 67.85
C LEU A 528 64.24 50.32 67.21
N LEU A 529 63.39 49.38 66.75
CA LEU A 529 61.91 49.32 66.86
C LEU A 529 60.95 50.38 66.23
N LEU A 530 59.94 49.87 65.51
CA LEU A 530 58.46 49.97 65.72
C LEU A 530 57.82 51.02 64.77
N LEU A 531 56.61 50.91 64.20
CA LEU A 531 55.37 50.21 64.51
C LEU A 531 54.43 50.18 63.28
N ILE A 532 53.54 49.19 63.25
CA ILE A 532 52.33 48.98 62.40
C ILE A 532 51.22 50.00 62.79
N PRO A 533 50.26 50.39 61.91
CA PRO A 533 48.89 49.80 61.85
C PRO A 533 48.36 49.61 60.39
N LEU A 534 47.69 48.51 60.00
CA LEU A 534 46.32 48.00 60.29
C LEU A 534 45.17 48.61 59.43
N LEU A 535 44.33 47.68 58.92
CA LEU A 535 42.90 47.73 58.51
C LEU A 535 42.60 47.90 56.99
N VAL A 536 42.06 46.90 56.26
CA VAL A 536 40.70 46.26 56.27
C VAL A 536 39.67 47.19 55.57
N ARG A 537 38.78 46.85 54.61
CA ARG A 537 37.84 45.74 54.23
C ARG A 537 37.41 46.08 52.77
N GLY A 538 36.73 45.29 51.93
CA GLY A 538 35.81 44.17 52.13
C GLY A 538 35.09 43.81 50.80
N ARG A 539 34.39 42.67 50.87
CA ARG A 539 33.69 41.87 49.83
C ARG A 539 32.53 42.57 49.10
N GLY A 540 32.12 41.96 47.98
CA GLY A 540 30.72 41.99 47.53
C GLY A 540 30.41 41.05 46.35
N SER A 541 29.80 39.90 46.62
CA SER A 541 28.91 39.17 45.70
C SER A 541 27.54 39.09 46.35
N PRO A 542 26.45 39.08 45.56
CA PRO A 542 25.34 38.18 45.90
C PRO A 542 24.63 37.55 44.68
N HIS A 543 24.31 36.26 44.81
CA HIS A 543 23.04 35.62 44.40
C HIS A 543 22.14 35.54 45.67
N PRO A 544 20.85 35.10 45.67
CA PRO A 544 20.08 34.32 44.67
C PRO A 544 18.59 34.72 44.47
N ALA A 545 17.93 34.10 43.48
CA ALA A 545 16.67 33.35 43.57
C ALA A 545 16.42 32.65 42.23
#